data_AF-A0A3C0K3H1-F1
#
_entry.id   AF-A0A3C0K3H1-F1
#
_cell.length_a   1.000
_cell.length_b   1.000
_cell.length_c   1.000
_cell.angle_alpha   90.00
_cell.angle_beta   90.00
_cell.angle_gamma   90.00
#
_symmetry.space_group_name_H-M   'P 1'
#
loop_
_entity.id
_entity.type
_entity.pdbx_description
1 polymer ?
#
loop_
_entity_poly.entity_id
_entity_poly.type
_entity_poly.pdbx_seq_one_letter_code
_entity_poly.pdbx_strand_id
1 'polypeptide(L)'
;MEKFALVRSFDFVNNISSVYFGLWLYDLSEEEIGAVSHRLNLASSLKKSLIQVCRTKSHLNVLANDINPSVIVEILDGITEVAMQILLISTNDAVVMENIFQYYNKFRFVKPTLNGDTLIEMGLDSGPDVGRILAKLRAAWLDGDIYDLESEKKLAIKLVGDN
;
A
#
# COMPACT_ATOMS: atom_id res chain seq x y z
N MET A 1 -10.97 -1.80 -23.91
CA MET A 1 -11.70 -2.99 -23.39
C MET A 1 -10.98 -3.62 -22.20
N GLU A 2 -9.64 -3.56 -22.13
CA GLU A 2 -8.84 -4.17 -21.05
C GLU A 2 -9.08 -3.56 -19.66
N LYS A 3 -9.25 -2.22 -19.54
CA LYS A 3 -9.57 -1.54 -18.27
C LYS A 3 -10.75 -2.19 -17.54
N PHE A 4 -11.86 -2.43 -18.25
CA PHE A 4 -13.05 -3.02 -17.65
C PHE A 4 -12.93 -4.51 -17.38
N ALA A 5 -11.99 -5.21 -18.02
CA ALA A 5 -11.71 -6.61 -17.72
C ALA A 5 -10.87 -6.71 -16.44
N LEU A 6 -9.86 -5.85 -16.29
CA LEU A 6 -9.05 -5.75 -15.07
C LEU A 6 -9.95 -5.38 -13.87
N VAL A 7 -10.76 -4.33 -14.00
CA VAL A 7 -11.75 -3.90 -12.98
C VAL A 7 -12.82 -4.95 -12.68
N ARG A 8 -13.12 -5.88 -13.60
CA ARG A 8 -14.06 -6.99 -13.37
C ARG A 8 -13.42 -8.22 -12.72
N SER A 9 -12.12 -8.42 -12.90
CA SER A 9 -11.38 -9.50 -12.21
C SER A 9 -11.25 -9.23 -10.71
N PHE A 10 -11.38 -7.96 -10.35
CA PHE A 10 -11.58 -7.46 -9.01
C PHE A 10 -13.04 -7.74 -8.60
N ASP A 11 -13.27 -8.77 -7.78
CA ASP A 11 -14.58 -9.13 -7.20
C ASP A 11 -14.99 -8.11 -6.11
N PHE A 12 -14.99 -6.84 -6.48
CA PHE A 12 -14.58 -5.75 -5.59
C PHE A 12 -15.74 -4.95 -5.00
N VAL A 13 -16.94 -5.11 -5.53
CA VAL A 13 -18.01 -4.14 -5.29
C VAL A 13 -18.73 -4.46 -3.97
N ASN A 14 -18.00 -4.31 -2.87
CA ASN A 14 -18.52 -4.23 -1.51
C ASN A 14 -18.64 -2.75 -1.12
N ASN A 15 -19.73 -2.38 -0.43
CA ASN A 15 -20.02 -0.98 -0.05
C ASN A 15 -20.11 -0.01 -1.24
N ILE A 16 -20.92 -0.36 -2.25
CA ILE A 16 -21.25 0.46 -3.43
C ILE A 16 -21.44 1.95 -3.09
N SER A 17 -22.28 2.23 -2.09
CA SER A 17 -22.61 3.61 -1.70
C SER A 17 -21.38 4.43 -1.32
N SER A 18 -20.44 3.83 -0.57
CA SER A 18 -19.19 4.47 -0.15
C SER A 18 -18.29 4.77 -1.34
N VAL A 19 -18.25 3.88 -2.33
CA VAL A 19 -17.43 4.03 -3.54
C VAL A 19 -18.00 5.13 -4.44
N TYR A 20 -19.31 5.11 -4.71
CA TYR A 20 -19.97 6.18 -5.49
C TYR A 20 -19.80 7.55 -4.83
N PHE A 21 -20.02 7.62 -3.52
CA PHE A 21 -19.83 8.85 -2.79
C PHE A 21 -18.38 9.31 -2.83
N GLY A 22 -17.42 8.38 -2.69
CA GLY A 22 -16.00 8.71 -2.79
C GLY A 22 -15.55 9.15 -4.18
N LEU A 23 -16.13 8.60 -5.25
CA LEU A 23 -15.91 9.07 -6.61
C LEU A 23 -16.45 10.49 -6.82
N TRP A 24 -17.60 10.80 -6.21
CA TRP A 24 -18.16 12.15 -6.27
C TRP A 24 -17.27 13.19 -5.56
N LEU A 25 -16.59 12.78 -4.48
CA LEU A 25 -15.68 13.62 -3.72
C LEU A 25 -14.22 13.50 -4.16
N TYR A 26 -13.93 12.80 -5.26
CA TYR A 26 -12.56 12.44 -5.64
C TYR A 26 -11.64 13.65 -5.78
N ASP A 27 -12.14 14.76 -6.34
CA ASP A 27 -11.35 15.96 -6.61
C ASP A 27 -11.20 16.92 -5.44
N LEU A 28 -11.77 16.58 -4.27
CA LEU A 28 -11.61 17.37 -3.07
C LEU A 28 -10.24 17.17 -2.43
N SER A 29 -9.74 18.24 -1.80
CA SER A 29 -8.57 18.24 -0.93
C SER A 29 -8.86 17.59 0.43
N GLU A 30 -7.80 17.26 1.19
CA GLU A 30 -7.93 16.70 2.55
C GLU A 30 -8.70 17.66 3.50
N GLU A 31 -8.52 18.97 3.33
CA GLU A 31 -9.24 20.00 4.09
C GLU A 31 -10.74 20.01 3.77
N GLU A 32 -11.10 19.98 2.48
CA GLU A 32 -12.49 19.94 2.03
C GLU A 32 -13.19 18.64 2.45
N ILE A 33 -12.49 17.51 2.39
CA ILE A 33 -12.99 16.24 2.94
C ILE A 33 -13.24 16.35 4.43
N GLY A 34 -12.38 17.04 5.18
CA GLY A 34 -12.59 17.33 6.59
C GLY A 34 -13.89 18.09 6.84
N ALA A 35 -14.14 19.16 6.08
CA ALA A 35 -15.34 19.97 6.18
C ALA A 35 -16.61 19.18 5.79
N VAL A 36 -16.58 18.45 4.68
CA VAL A 36 -17.70 17.60 4.23
C VAL A 36 -17.97 16.48 5.24
N SER A 37 -16.92 15.86 5.78
CA SER A 37 -17.03 14.81 6.80
C SER A 37 -17.74 15.31 8.05
N HIS A 38 -17.42 16.53 8.49
CA HIS A 38 -18.04 17.14 9.64
C HIS A 38 -19.51 17.51 9.37
N ARG A 39 -19.77 18.17 8.23
CA ARG A 39 -21.12 18.64 7.88
C ARG A 39 -22.13 17.50 7.64
N LEU A 40 -21.68 16.41 7.03
CA LEU A 40 -22.53 15.27 6.70
C LEU A 40 -22.46 14.11 7.70
N ASN A 41 -21.68 14.28 8.78
CA ASN A 41 -21.44 13.25 9.79
C ASN A 41 -21.01 11.90 9.18
N LEU A 42 -19.99 11.93 8.31
CA LEU A 42 -19.53 10.73 7.60
C LEU A 42 -18.95 9.70 8.58
N ALA A 43 -19.20 8.42 8.27
CA ALA A 43 -18.58 7.32 9.00
C ALA A 43 -17.05 7.44 8.99
N SER A 44 -16.41 7.13 10.13
CA SER A 44 -14.96 7.22 10.28
C SER A 44 -14.20 6.35 9.27
N SER A 45 -14.76 5.20 8.89
CA SER A 45 -14.22 4.32 7.85
C SER A 45 -14.19 5.00 6.48
N LEU A 46 -15.28 5.65 6.07
CA LEU A 46 -15.35 6.36 4.79
C LEU A 46 -14.43 7.60 4.78
N LYS A 47 -14.41 8.37 5.88
CA LYS A 47 -13.46 9.49 6.03
C LYS A 47 -12.01 9.02 5.88
N LYS A 48 -11.65 7.90 6.52
CA LYS A 48 -10.32 7.28 6.40
C LYS A 48 -10.02 6.92 4.94
N SER A 49 -10.96 6.29 4.24
CA SER A 49 -10.80 5.94 2.82
C SER A 49 -10.58 7.18 1.95
N LEU A 50 -11.36 8.25 2.14
CA LEU A 50 -11.21 9.50 1.40
C LEU A 50 -9.84 10.16 1.62
N ILE A 51 -9.36 10.21 2.86
CA ILE A 51 -8.02 10.72 3.18
C ILE A 51 -6.93 9.89 2.49
N GLN A 52 -7.07 8.55 2.53
CA GLN A 52 -6.14 7.66 1.83
C GLN A 52 -6.14 7.90 0.31
N VAL A 53 -7.32 8.10 -0.30
CA VAL A 53 -7.42 8.47 -1.72
C VAL A 53 -6.64 9.74 -1.99
N CYS A 54 -6.82 10.83 -1.23
CA CYS A 54 -6.08 12.08 -1.44
C CYS A 54 -4.56 11.91 -1.37
N ARG A 55 -4.07 11.17 -0.37
CA ARG A 55 -2.64 10.91 -0.21
C ARG A 55 -2.10 10.07 -1.36
N THR A 56 -2.80 9.03 -1.78
CA THR A 56 -2.36 8.21 -2.90
C THR A 56 -2.48 8.97 -4.23
N LYS A 57 -3.47 9.86 -4.38
CA LYS A 57 -3.62 10.73 -5.56
C LYS A 57 -2.35 11.55 -5.83
N SER A 58 -1.71 12.10 -4.79
CA SER A 58 -0.47 12.85 -4.93
C SER A 58 0.74 12.01 -5.37
N HIS A 59 0.63 10.68 -5.34
CA HIS A 59 1.67 9.74 -5.77
C HIS A 59 1.31 8.99 -7.08
N LEU A 60 0.20 9.33 -7.74
CA LEU A 60 -0.21 8.65 -8.98
C LEU A 60 0.81 8.80 -10.10
N ASN A 61 1.49 9.95 -10.18
CA ASN A 61 2.58 10.17 -11.13
C ASN A 61 3.77 9.22 -10.89
N VAL A 62 4.05 8.87 -9.64
CA VAL A 62 5.09 7.88 -9.28
C VAL A 62 4.63 6.49 -9.69
N LEU A 63 3.39 6.13 -9.34
CA LEU A 63 2.78 4.85 -9.70
C LEU A 63 2.58 4.65 -11.22
N ALA A 64 2.69 5.71 -12.02
CA ALA A 64 2.61 5.64 -13.48
C ALA A 64 3.94 5.25 -14.15
N ASN A 65 5.02 5.10 -13.38
CA ASN A 65 6.33 4.67 -13.90
C ASN A 65 6.58 3.18 -13.62
N ASP A 66 7.59 2.64 -14.31
CA ASP A 66 8.19 1.36 -13.95
C ASP A 66 9.05 1.55 -12.69
N ILE A 67 8.51 1.15 -11.55
CA ILE A 67 9.09 1.37 -10.22
C ILE A 67 9.20 0.05 -9.47
N ASN A 68 10.12 0.00 -8.52
CA ASN A 68 10.33 -1.17 -7.68
C ASN A 68 9.05 -1.56 -6.90
N PRO A 69 8.78 -2.88 -6.75
CA PRO A 69 7.67 -3.39 -5.94
C PRO A 69 7.65 -2.86 -4.49
N SER A 70 8.81 -2.62 -3.88
CA SER A 70 8.93 -2.02 -2.55
C SER A 70 8.30 -0.62 -2.48
N VAL A 71 8.51 0.22 -3.50
CA VAL A 71 7.94 1.58 -3.60
C VAL A 71 6.42 1.52 -3.78
N ILE A 72 5.93 0.57 -4.60
CA ILE A 72 4.49 0.34 -4.77
C ILE A 72 3.86 -0.01 -3.41
N VAL A 73 4.48 -0.93 -2.66
CA VAL A 73 4.01 -1.30 -1.32
C VAL A 73 4.06 -0.09 -0.39
N GLU A 74 5.14 0.68 -0.36
CA GLU A 74 5.24 1.87 0.51
C GLU A 74 4.07 2.87 0.28
N ILE A 75 3.67 3.08 -0.97
CA ILE A 75 2.57 3.99 -1.32
C ILE A 75 1.19 3.40 -0.99
N LEU A 76 1.01 2.08 -1.13
CA LEU A 76 -0.29 1.42 -1.04
C LEU A 76 -0.53 0.64 0.26
N ASP A 77 0.47 0.51 1.14
CA ASP A 77 0.36 -0.29 2.35
C ASP A 77 -0.74 0.24 3.27
N GLY A 78 -1.56 -0.68 3.81
CA GLY A 78 -2.69 -0.31 4.68
C GLY A 78 -3.82 0.49 4.02
N ILE A 79 -3.82 0.63 2.69
CA ILE A 79 -4.95 1.25 1.98
C ILE A 79 -6.22 0.42 2.16
N THR A 80 -7.33 1.10 2.43
CA THR A 80 -8.64 0.45 2.58
C THR A 80 -9.17 -0.02 1.23
N GLU A 81 -9.98 -1.08 1.23
CA GLU A 81 -10.60 -1.61 0.01
C GLU A 81 -11.42 -0.55 -0.72
N VAL A 82 -12.19 0.28 0.00
CA VAL A 82 -12.96 1.38 -0.59
C VAL A 82 -12.06 2.42 -1.27
N ALA A 83 -10.94 2.79 -0.63
CA ALA A 83 -10.00 3.73 -1.24
C ALA A 83 -9.35 3.15 -2.49
N MET A 84 -8.97 1.87 -2.46
CA MET A 84 -8.42 1.17 -3.62
C MET A 84 -9.42 1.14 -4.79
N GLN A 85 -10.71 0.89 -4.53
CA GLN A 85 -11.76 0.94 -5.55
C GLN A 85 -11.88 2.31 -6.20
N ILE A 86 -11.94 3.35 -5.38
CA ILE A 86 -12.07 4.72 -5.86
C ILE A 86 -10.88 5.05 -6.77
N LEU A 87 -9.65 4.72 -6.37
CA LEU A 87 -8.44 4.95 -7.17
C LEU A 87 -8.46 4.18 -8.49
N LEU A 88 -8.83 2.89 -8.48
CA LEU A 88 -8.90 2.06 -9.69
C LEU A 88 -9.94 2.53 -10.69
N ILE A 89 -11.11 2.96 -10.21
CA ILE A 89 -12.20 3.43 -11.07
C ILE A 89 -11.86 4.81 -11.65
N SER A 90 -11.29 5.70 -10.82
CA SER A 90 -10.97 7.09 -11.20
C SER A 90 -9.73 7.22 -12.08
N THR A 91 -8.74 6.33 -11.96
CA THR A 91 -7.55 6.37 -12.82
C THR A 91 -7.86 5.87 -14.23
N ASN A 92 -7.21 6.47 -15.23
CA ASN A 92 -7.23 6.01 -16.63
C ASN A 92 -5.87 5.49 -17.10
N ASP A 93 -4.85 5.54 -16.23
CA ASP A 93 -3.51 5.10 -16.55
C ASP A 93 -3.39 3.58 -16.35
N ALA A 94 -3.01 2.86 -17.41
CA ALA A 94 -2.89 1.40 -17.40
C ALA A 94 -1.75 0.91 -16.50
N VAL A 95 -0.66 1.66 -16.40
CA VAL A 95 0.50 1.30 -15.55
C VAL A 95 0.12 1.44 -14.08
N VAL A 96 -0.58 2.52 -13.72
CA VAL A 96 -1.10 2.69 -12.36
C VAL A 96 -2.04 1.54 -11.99
N MET A 97 -2.96 1.16 -12.89
CA MET A 97 -3.88 0.05 -12.64
C MET A 97 -3.15 -1.28 -12.44
N GLU A 98 -2.15 -1.56 -13.27
CA GLU A 98 -1.32 -2.76 -13.15
C GLU A 98 -0.54 -2.79 -11.83
N ASN A 99 0.08 -1.67 -11.43
CA ASN A 99 0.81 -1.57 -10.17
C ASN A 99 -0.10 -1.79 -8.95
N ILE A 100 -1.31 -1.22 -8.96
CA ILE A 100 -2.32 -1.49 -7.91
C ILE A 100 -2.75 -2.96 -7.93
N PHE A 101 -2.90 -3.57 -9.11
CA PHE A 101 -3.26 -4.98 -9.26
C PHE A 101 -2.17 -5.92 -8.72
N GLN A 102 -0.91 -5.67 -9.05
CA GLN A 102 0.21 -6.44 -8.51
C GLN A 102 0.33 -6.30 -7.00
N TYR A 103 0.10 -5.09 -6.47
CA TYR A 103 0.03 -4.89 -5.02
C TYR A 103 -1.06 -5.74 -4.37
N TYR A 104 -2.29 -5.67 -4.91
CA TYR A 104 -3.44 -6.37 -4.36
C TYR A 104 -3.32 -7.90 -4.42
N ASN A 105 -2.77 -8.45 -5.50
CA ASN A 105 -2.73 -9.90 -5.66
C ASN A 105 -1.44 -10.53 -5.13
N LYS A 106 -0.34 -9.78 -5.07
CA LYS A 106 0.99 -10.33 -4.79
C LYS A 106 1.72 -9.59 -3.69
N PHE A 107 2.08 -8.32 -3.91
CA PHE A 107 3.07 -7.65 -3.06
C PHE A 107 2.63 -7.48 -1.61
N ARG A 108 1.33 -7.25 -1.35
CA ARG A 108 0.83 -7.12 0.03
C ARG A 108 1.03 -8.39 0.89
N PHE A 109 1.19 -9.54 0.27
CA PHE A 109 1.35 -10.83 0.95
C PHE A 109 2.82 -11.19 1.22
N VAL A 110 3.76 -10.50 0.59
CA VAL A 110 5.19 -10.73 0.79
C VAL A 110 5.59 -10.23 2.17
N LYS A 111 6.17 -11.13 2.96
CA LYS A 111 6.67 -10.86 4.32
C LYS A 111 8.06 -11.50 4.48
N PRO A 112 8.95 -10.89 5.27
CA PRO A 112 10.19 -11.54 5.69
C PRO A 112 9.90 -12.89 6.35
N THR A 113 10.80 -13.85 6.19
CA THR A 113 10.74 -15.14 6.90
C THR A 113 11.16 -14.95 8.35
N LEU A 114 12.12 -14.04 8.59
CA LEU A 114 12.54 -13.67 9.94
C LEU A 114 11.45 -12.83 10.62
N ASN A 115 11.29 -13.03 11.92
CA ASN A 115 10.36 -12.27 12.74
C ASN A 115 11.12 -11.36 13.73
N GLY A 116 10.38 -10.57 14.51
CA GLY A 116 10.97 -9.65 15.47
C GLY A 116 11.82 -10.35 16.53
N ASP A 117 11.36 -11.50 17.03
CA ASP A 117 12.06 -12.26 18.06
C ASP A 117 13.42 -12.76 17.56
N THR A 118 13.49 -13.25 16.32
CA THR A 118 14.76 -13.68 15.71
C THR A 118 15.74 -12.52 15.55
N LEU A 119 15.26 -11.31 15.23
CA LEU A 119 16.13 -10.13 15.15
C LEU A 119 16.67 -9.73 16.53
N ILE A 120 15.84 -9.86 17.57
CA ILE A 120 16.26 -9.58 18.95
C ILE A 120 17.35 -10.58 19.40
N GLU A 121 17.18 -11.87 19.08
CA GLU A 121 18.19 -12.90 19.33
C GLU A 121 19.50 -12.66 18.56
N MET A 122 19.45 -11.98 17.40
CA MET A 122 20.61 -11.56 16.62
C MET A 122 21.34 -10.34 17.19
N GLY A 123 20.87 -9.77 18.31
CA GLY A 123 21.51 -8.65 19.01
C GLY A 123 20.84 -7.29 18.80
N LEU A 124 19.64 -7.25 18.22
CA LEU A 124 18.88 -6.01 18.08
C LEU A 124 18.07 -5.70 19.34
N ASP A 125 18.16 -4.47 19.84
CA ASP A 125 17.32 -4.06 20.97
C ASP A 125 15.84 -4.03 20.58
N SER A 126 14.99 -4.44 21.53
CA SER A 126 13.54 -4.38 21.35
C SER A 126 13.09 -2.91 21.21
N GLY A 127 12.39 -2.60 20.12
CA GLY A 127 11.95 -1.23 19.85
C GLY A 127 11.61 -0.96 18.39
N PRO A 128 11.50 0.33 18.00
CA PRO A 128 11.16 0.76 16.64
C PRO A 128 12.11 0.21 15.56
N ASP A 129 13.36 -0.07 15.94
CA ASP A 129 14.38 -0.59 15.03
C ASP A 129 14.07 -1.99 14.49
N VAL A 130 13.40 -2.83 15.29
CA VAL A 130 12.91 -4.14 14.84
C VAL A 130 11.97 -3.96 13.64
N GLY A 131 10.99 -3.06 13.77
CA GLY A 131 10.06 -2.75 12.70
C GLY A 131 10.75 -2.16 11.46
N ARG A 132 11.75 -1.30 11.67
CA ARG A 132 12.54 -0.70 10.59
C ARG A 132 13.35 -1.75 9.81
N ILE A 133 13.97 -2.71 10.51
CA ILE A 133 14.72 -3.80 9.85
C ILE A 133 13.78 -4.76 9.13
N LEU A 134 12.65 -5.15 9.74
CA LEU A 134 11.64 -5.96 9.07
C LEU A 134 11.09 -5.28 7.80
N ALA A 135 10.90 -3.97 7.82
CA ALA A 135 10.50 -3.20 6.63
C ALA A 135 11.57 -3.26 5.53
N LYS A 136 12.85 -3.11 5.88
CA LYS A 136 13.97 -3.23 4.92
C LYS A 136 14.09 -4.65 4.35
N LEU A 137 13.92 -5.68 5.17
CA LEU A 137 13.90 -7.07 4.70
C LEU A 137 12.72 -7.32 3.75
N ARG A 138 11.54 -6.77 4.06
CA ARG A 138 10.36 -6.88 3.19
C ARG A 138 10.62 -6.20 1.85
N ALA A 139 11.24 -5.02 1.84
CA ALA A 139 11.63 -4.32 0.63
C ALA A 139 12.60 -5.15 -0.23
N ALA A 140 13.63 -5.74 0.38
CA ALA A 140 14.59 -6.60 -0.32
C ALA A 140 13.92 -7.85 -0.95
N TRP A 141 12.96 -8.46 -0.25
CA TRP A 141 12.16 -9.57 -0.80
C TRP A 141 11.31 -9.13 -1.99
N LEU A 142 10.69 -7.96 -1.90
CA LEU A 142 9.84 -7.39 -2.94
C LEU A 142 10.63 -7.05 -4.19
N ASP A 143 11.82 -6.49 -4.03
CA ASP A 143 12.68 -6.03 -5.12
C ASP A 143 13.55 -7.15 -5.71
N GLY A 144 13.53 -8.34 -5.10
CA GLY A 144 14.28 -9.51 -5.58
C GLY A 144 15.76 -9.51 -5.19
N ASP A 145 16.17 -8.65 -4.26
CA ASP A 145 17.53 -8.61 -3.71
C ASP A 145 17.85 -9.87 -2.87
N ILE A 146 16.82 -10.49 -2.32
CA ILE A 146 16.89 -11.75 -1.57
C ILE A 146 15.86 -12.74 -2.12
N TYR A 147 16.22 -14.02 -2.11
CA TYR A 147 15.44 -15.08 -2.74
C TYR A 147 15.37 -16.36 -1.88
N ASP A 148 16.09 -16.39 -0.76
CA ASP A 148 16.10 -17.51 0.19
C ASP A 148 16.37 -17.03 1.63
N LEU A 149 16.24 -17.95 2.58
CA LEU A 149 16.45 -17.66 4.00
C LEU A 149 17.91 -17.26 4.31
N GLU A 150 18.88 -17.76 3.56
CA GLU A 150 20.30 -17.50 3.82
C GLU A 150 20.70 -16.09 3.38
N SER A 151 20.22 -15.63 2.22
CA SER A 151 20.35 -14.25 1.76
C SER A 151 19.62 -13.27 2.68
N GLU A 152 18.42 -13.63 3.17
CA GLU A 152 17.69 -12.85 4.17
C GLU A 152 18.48 -12.69 5.48
N LYS A 153 19.01 -13.79 6.04
CA LYS A 153 19.84 -13.75 7.26
C LYS A 153 21.09 -12.89 7.07
N LYS A 154 21.76 -13.02 5.93
CA LYS A 154 22.97 -12.24 5.64
C LYS A 154 22.66 -10.74 5.61
N LEU A 155 21.53 -10.36 5.02
CA LEU A 155 21.07 -8.97 5.01
C LEU A 155 20.68 -8.51 6.43
N ALA A 156 19.97 -9.34 7.19
CA ALA A 156 19.59 -9.04 8.56
C ALA A 156 20.80 -8.76 9.46
N ILE A 157 21.83 -9.63 9.42
CA ILE A 157 23.08 -9.44 10.18
C ILE A 157 23.75 -8.11 9.82
N LYS A 158 23.83 -7.78 8.53
CA LYS A 158 24.38 -6.51 8.07
C LYS A 158 23.59 -5.32 8.62
N LEU A 159 22.26 -5.37 8.54
CA LEU A 159 21.39 -4.29 8.98
C LEU A 159 21.37 -4.11 10.51
N VAL A 160 21.56 -5.17 11.28
CA VAL A 160 21.70 -5.12 12.74
C VAL A 160 23.05 -4.52 13.13
N GLY A 161 24.14 -4.87 12.42
CA GLY A 161 25.47 -4.32 12.69
C GLY A 161 25.67 -2.86 12.27
N ASP A 162 24.86 -2.36 11.34
CA ASP A 162 24.87 -0.96 10.88
C ASP A 162 24.02 -0.01 11.77
N ASN A 163 23.43 -0.52 12.86
CA ASN A 163 22.52 0.21 13.75
C ASN A 163 23.17 0.55 15.10
#